data_AF-B8D339-F1
#
_entry.id   AF-B8D339-F1
#
_cell.length_a   1.000
_cell.length_b   1.000
_cell.length_c   1.000
_cell.angle_alpha   90.00
_cell.angle_beta   90.00
_cell.angle_gamma   90.00
#
_symmetry.space_group_name_H-M   'P 1'
#
loop_
_entity.id
_entity.type
_entity.pdbx_description
1 polymer ?
#
loop_
_entity_poly.entity_id
_entity_poly.type
_entity_poly.pdbx_seq_one_letter_code
_entity_poly.pdbx_strand_id
1 'polypeptide(L)'
;MWSIWVKTPMLKDSDILVASACLPLVNPGLFKELSRNRIVLLACPEGEPPAIYGKLASIIRSSRPRSITVVTIDGSPHCFTLHASANEAEYILGEKISKKHYVVVNSSELKEISPDSIRIARYLSLVDELIKEKPEILEKLKGLSMEYQNYLRMRGKNRD
;
A
#
# COMPACT_ATOMS: atom_id res chain seq x y z
N MET A 1 -13.61 -2.86 1.21
CA MET A 1 -13.75 -1.88 0.11
C MET A 1 -14.65 -2.46 -0.96
N TRP A 2 -14.53 -3.76 -1.21
CA TRP A 2 -15.41 -4.50 -2.10
C TRP A 2 -16.92 -4.18 -1.97
N SER A 3 -17.43 -4.19 -0.74
CA SER A 3 -18.86 -4.17 -0.44
C SER A 3 -19.55 -2.80 -0.51
N ILE A 4 -18.83 -1.71 -0.82
CA ILE A 4 -19.46 -0.37 -0.92
C ILE A 4 -19.88 -0.06 -2.37
N TRP A 5 -21.05 0.54 -2.57
CA TRP A 5 -21.43 1.08 -3.87
C TRP A 5 -20.62 2.34 -4.18
N VAL A 6 -20.12 2.47 -5.41
CA VAL A 6 -19.19 3.55 -5.79
C VAL A 6 -19.80 4.95 -5.75
N LYS A 7 -21.13 5.06 -5.60
CA LYS A 7 -21.90 6.30 -5.48
C LYS A 7 -22.52 6.49 -4.08
N THR A 8 -22.13 5.69 -3.09
CA THR A 8 -22.65 5.84 -1.73
C THR A 8 -22.46 7.29 -1.26
N PRO A 9 -23.49 8.00 -0.76
CA PRO A 9 -23.43 9.43 -0.49
C PRO A 9 -22.26 9.89 0.39
N MET A 10 -21.83 9.09 1.38
CA MET A 10 -20.70 9.43 2.25
C MET A 10 -19.34 9.50 1.52
N LEU A 11 -19.22 8.89 0.35
CA LEU A 11 -17.99 8.96 -0.46
C LEU A 11 -17.87 10.29 -1.21
N LYS A 12 -18.98 11.01 -1.39
CA LYS A 12 -19.01 12.22 -2.18
C LYS A 12 -18.24 13.34 -1.49
N ASP A 13 -17.31 13.96 -2.21
CA ASP A 13 -16.51 15.09 -1.74
C ASP A 13 -15.85 14.83 -0.37
N SER A 14 -15.48 13.58 -0.04
CA SER A 14 -14.94 13.21 1.28
C SER A 14 -13.43 12.94 1.28
N ASP A 15 -12.82 12.88 2.46
CA ASP A 15 -11.46 12.38 2.63
C ASP A 15 -11.50 10.87 2.91
N ILE A 16 -10.87 10.08 2.05
CA ILE A 16 -10.94 8.62 2.12
C ILE A 16 -9.62 8.06 2.68
N LEU A 17 -9.73 7.15 3.63
CA LEU A 17 -8.64 6.27 4.07
C LEU A 17 -8.84 4.89 3.44
N VAL A 18 -7.96 4.50 2.52
CA VAL A 18 -7.86 3.11 2.04
C VAL A 18 -6.80 2.42 2.89
N ALA A 19 -7.20 1.47 3.73
CA ALA A 19 -6.28 0.82 4.67
C ALA A 19 -6.25 -0.70 4.51
N SER A 20 -5.10 -1.33 4.79
CA SER A 20 -5.01 -2.79 4.93
C SER A 20 -6.07 -3.29 5.92
N ALA A 21 -6.83 -4.32 5.54
CA ALA A 21 -7.89 -4.86 6.39
C ALA A 21 -7.39 -5.37 7.76
N CYS A 22 -6.12 -5.78 7.85
CA CYS A 22 -5.50 -6.21 9.11
C CYS A 22 -4.98 -5.05 9.98
N LEU A 23 -4.91 -3.80 9.49
CA LEU A 23 -4.39 -2.67 10.27
C LEU A 23 -5.11 -2.44 11.62
N PRO A 24 -6.46 -2.52 11.71
CA PRO A 24 -7.16 -2.40 12.99
C PRO A 24 -6.75 -3.46 14.02
N LEU A 25 -6.25 -4.61 13.59
CA LEU A 25 -5.76 -5.69 14.46
C LEU A 25 -4.28 -5.50 14.81
N VAL A 26 -3.47 -5.14 13.81
CA VAL A 26 -2.01 -4.96 13.97
C VAL A 26 -1.69 -3.76 14.85
N ASN A 27 -2.38 -2.62 14.64
CA ASN A 27 -2.21 -1.42 15.45
C ASN A 27 -3.53 -0.64 15.57
N PRO A 28 -4.39 -0.98 16.54
CA PRO A 28 -5.68 -0.32 16.75
C PRO A 28 -5.56 1.18 17.04
N GLY A 29 -4.51 1.59 17.76
CA GLY A 29 -4.28 2.99 18.14
C GLY A 29 -3.99 3.86 16.92
N LEU A 30 -3.04 3.42 16.09
CA LEU A 30 -2.70 4.09 14.84
C LEU A 30 -3.89 4.10 13.88
N PHE A 31 -4.63 2.98 13.78
CA PHE A 31 -5.86 2.93 12.98
C PHE A 31 -6.90 3.97 13.43
N LYS A 32 -7.09 4.13 14.75
CA LYS A 32 -8.01 5.13 15.31
C LYS A 32 -7.58 6.56 15.00
N GLU A 33 -6.28 6.83 15.00
CA GLU A 33 -5.74 8.14 14.61
C GLU A 33 -5.97 8.42 13.12
N LEU A 34 -5.60 7.47 12.26
CA LEU A 34 -5.71 7.59 10.81
C LEU A 34 -7.16 7.64 10.33
N SER A 35 -8.10 6.98 11.01
CA SER A 35 -9.52 6.98 10.63
C SER A 35 -10.26 8.26 11.03
N ARG A 36 -9.68 9.11 11.88
CA ARG A 36 -10.34 10.33 12.36
C ARG A 36 -10.69 11.25 11.18
N ASN A 37 -11.96 11.65 11.10
CA ASN A 37 -12.52 12.54 10.08
C ASN A 37 -12.37 12.04 8.63
N ARG A 38 -12.20 10.73 8.43
CA ARG A 38 -12.08 10.10 7.10
C ARG A 38 -13.09 8.98 6.93
N ILE A 39 -13.53 8.74 5.69
CA ILE A 39 -14.27 7.54 5.35
C ILE A 39 -13.29 6.38 5.16
N VAL A 40 -13.45 5.34 5.95
CA VAL A 40 -12.52 4.21 5.94
C VAL A 40 -13.00 3.12 4.98
N LEU A 41 -12.12 2.75 4.06
CA LEU A 41 -12.25 1.61 3.17
C LEU A 41 -11.15 0.59 3.49
N LEU A 42 -11.49 -0.40 4.31
CA LEU A 42 -10.59 -1.53 4.58
C LEU A 42 -10.53 -2.46 3.38
N ALA A 43 -9.35 -2.88 2.94
CA ALA A 43 -9.19 -3.79 1.81
C ALA A 43 -8.10 -4.83 2.07
N CYS A 44 -8.35 -6.07 1.62
CA CYS A 44 -7.36 -7.13 1.58
C CYS A 44 -7.22 -7.63 0.14
N PRO A 45 -6.14 -7.29 -0.57
CA PRO A 45 -5.94 -7.77 -1.93
C PRO A 45 -5.81 -9.28 -2.08
N GLU A 46 -5.60 -10.03 -0.99
CA GLU A 46 -5.63 -11.49 -1.01
C GLU A 46 -7.06 -12.03 -1.28
N GLY A 47 -8.09 -11.39 -0.71
CA GLY A 47 -9.49 -11.77 -0.91
C GLY A 47 -10.22 -10.94 -1.97
N GLU A 48 -9.61 -9.86 -2.46
CA GLU A 48 -10.19 -8.94 -3.45
C GLU A 48 -9.33 -8.73 -4.75
N PRO A 49 -8.55 -9.68 -5.29
CA PRO A 49 -7.71 -9.43 -6.48
C PRO A 49 -8.50 -9.59 -7.80
N PRO A 50 -8.04 -9.01 -8.95
CA PRO A 50 -7.42 -7.69 -9.19
C PRO A 50 -8.47 -6.57 -9.34
N ALA A 51 -9.72 -6.81 -8.97
CA ALA A 51 -10.80 -5.86 -9.20
C ALA A 51 -10.69 -4.55 -8.39
N ILE A 52 -9.80 -4.49 -7.39
CA ILE A 52 -9.44 -3.29 -6.63
C ILE A 52 -9.05 -2.10 -7.54
N TYR A 53 -8.30 -2.35 -8.62
CA TYR A 53 -7.85 -1.29 -9.55
C TYR A 53 -9.04 -0.52 -10.12
N GLY A 54 -9.97 -1.25 -10.75
CA GLY A 54 -11.18 -0.67 -11.34
C GLY A 54 -12.14 -0.13 -10.28
N LYS A 55 -12.23 -0.77 -9.11
CA LYS A 55 -13.08 -0.32 -8.01
C LYS A 55 -12.67 1.06 -7.51
N LEU A 56 -11.38 1.27 -7.25
CA LEU A 56 -10.87 2.53 -6.74
C LEU A 56 -11.05 3.65 -7.78
N ALA A 57 -10.68 3.40 -9.04
CA ALA A 57 -10.90 4.35 -10.14
C ALA A 57 -12.38 4.71 -10.28
N SER A 58 -13.29 3.74 -10.16
CA SER A 58 -14.74 3.96 -10.22
C SER A 58 -15.27 4.79 -9.05
N ILE A 59 -14.77 4.57 -7.83
CA ILE A 59 -15.08 5.41 -6.66
C ILE A 59 -14.66 6.85 -6.92
N ILE A 60 -13.43 7.06 -7.39
CA ILE A 60 -12.91 8.40 -7.67
C ILE A 60 -13.76 9.11 -8.73
N ARG A 61 -14.01 8.45 -9.87
CA ARG A 61 -14.82 9.03 -10.96
C ARG A 61 -16.23 9.40 -10.49
N SER A 62 -16.85 8.52 -9.72
CA SER A 62 -18.27 8.61 -9.37
C SER A 62 -18.55 9.52 -8.18
N SER A 63 -17.63 9.56 -7.21
CA SER A 63 -17.83 10.26 -5.94
C SER A 63 -16.92 11.49 -5.76
N ARG A 64 -15.84 11.63 -6.56
CA ARG A 64 -14.92 12.76 -6.49
C ARG A 64 -14.45 13.10 -5.06
N PRO A 65 -13.82 12.14 -4.34
CA PRO A 65 -13.29 12.42 -3.02
C PRO A 65 -12.26 13.56 -3.06
N ARG A 66 -12.19 14.37 -1.99
CA ARG A 66 -11.22 15.46 -1.84
C ARG A 66 -9.78 14.95 -1.77
N SER A 67 -9.58 13.83 -1.07
CA SER A 67 -8.27 13.21 -0.93
C SER A 67 -8.37 11.70 -0.69
N ILE A 68 -7.30 10.99 -1.05
CA ILE A 68 -7.13 9.56 -0.77
C ILE A 68 -5.83 9.35 -0.01
N THR A 69 -5.93 8.77 1.18
CA THR A 69 -4.77 8.30 1.94
C THR A 69 -4.75 6.78 1.88
N VAL A 70 -3.68 6.20 1.33
CA VAL A 70 -3.48 4.74 1.30
C VAL A 70 -2.51 4.38 2.42
N VAL A 71 -2.91 3.45 3.30
CA VAL A 71 -2.06 2.99 4.41
C VAL A 71 -2.03 1.47 4.46
N THR A 72 -0.85 0.87 4.33
CA THR A 72 -0.73 -0.60 4.41
C THR A 72 0.31 -1.08 5.40
N ILE A 73 0.26 -2.37 5.75
CA ILE A 73 1.38 -3.02 6.44
C ILE A 73 2.55 -3.14 5.46
N ASP A 74 3.75 -2.72 5.89
CA ASP A 74 4.95 -2.83 5.07
C ASP A 74 5.41 -4.29 4.95
N GLY A 75 6.05 -4.64 3.83
CA GLY A 75 6.55 -6.01 3.57
C GLY A 75 5.48 -7.06 3.22
N SER A 76 4.19 -6.74 3.30
CA SER A 76 3.12 -7.61 2.79
C SER A 76 3.02 -7.48 1.25
N PRO A 77 3.28 -8.56 0.48
CA PRO A 77 3.38 -8.47 -0.98
C PRO A 77 2.05 -8.10 -1.64
N HIS A 78 0.92 -8.60 -1.10
CA HIS A 78 -0.40 -8.30 -1.65
C HIS A 78 -0.81 -6.84 -1.39
N CYS A 79 -0.41 -6.26 -0.25
CA CYS A 79 -0.77 -4.89 0.13
C CYS A 79 -0.22 -3.83 -0.83
N PHE A 80 0.92 -4.10 -1.47
CA PHE A 80 1.50 -3.24 -2.51
C PHE A 80 0.47 -2.85 -3.59
N THR A 81 -0.42 -3.76 -3.96
CA THR A 81 -1.41 -3.54 -5.02
C THR A 81 -2.41 -2.43 -4.69
N LEU A 82 -2.67 -2.12 -3.41
CA LEU A 82 -3.50 -0.98 -3.01
C LEU A 82 -2.84 0.35 -3.38
N HIS A 83 -1.54 0.45 -3.14
CA HIS A 83 -0.74 1.62 -3.52
C HIS A 83 -0.68 1.75 -5.04
N ALA A 84 -0.40 0.65 -5.73
CA ALA A 84 -0.37 0.64 -7.19
C ALA A 84 -1.73 1.04 -7.79
N SER A 85 -2.85 0.59 -7.20
CA SER A 85 -4.20 0.91 -7.67
C SER A 85 -4.53 2.40 -7.60
N ALA A 86 -4.04 3.12 -6.58
CA ALA A 86 -4.25 4.56 -6.48
C ALA A 86 -3.41 5.35 -7.51
N ASN A 87 -2.22 4.86 -7.87
CA ASN A 87 -1.46 5.40 -9.00
C ASN A 87 -2.12 5.07 -10.35
N GLU A 88 -2.56 3.83 -10.51
CA GLU A 88 -3.20 3.35 -11.75
C GLU A 88 -4.53 4.07 -12.01
N ALA A 89 -5.25 4.47 -10.96
CA ALA A 89 -6.45 5.28 -11.10
C ALA A 89 -6.18 6.61 -11.84
N GLU A 90 -5.02 7.25 -11.66
CA GLU A 90 -4.68 8.45 -12.44
C GLU A 90 -4.57 8.15 -13.93
N TYR A 91 -3.95 7.01 -14.26
CA TYR A 91 -3.81 6.54 -15.64
C TYR A 91 -5.18 6.21 -16.25
N ILE A 92 -6.02 5.45 -15.52
CA ILE A 92 -7.37 5.05 -15.96
C ILE A 92 -8.26 6.28 -16.16
N LEU A 93 -8.18 7.27 -15.28
CA LEU A 93 -9.08 8.43 -15.30
C LEU A 93 -8.56 9.58 -16.17
N GLY A 94 -7.27 9.56 -16.51
CA GLY A 94 -6.61 10.64 -17.25
C GLY A 94 -6.47 11.93 -16.44
N GLU A 95 -6.46 11.87 -15.11
CA GLU A 95 -6.40 13.05 -14.24
C GLU A 95 -5.54 12.80 -12.99
N LYS A 96 -4.93 13.87 -12.46
CA LYS A 96 -4.18 13.81 -11.20
C LYS A 96 -5.14 13.68 -10.03
N ILE A 97 -4.80 12.81 -9.07
CA ILE A 97 -5.58 12.58 -7.86
C ILE A 97 -4.79 13.11 -6.66
N SER A 98 -5.47 13.85 -5.78
CA SER A 98 -4.92 14.22 -4.48
C SER A 98 -4.79 12.96 -3.61
N LYS A 99 -3.57 12.40 -3.55
CA LYS A 99 -3.31 11.16 -2.83
C LYS A 99 -2.01 11.18 -2.03
N LYS A 100 -2.01 10.43 -0.93
CA LYS A 100 -0.83 10.13 -0.12
C LYS A 100 -0.71 8.64 0.13
N HIS A 101 0.51 8.17 0.31
CA HIS A 101 0.81 6.77 0.53
C HIS A 101 1.64 6.63 1.80
N TYR A 102 1.22 5.74 2.68
CA TYR A 102 1.95 5.39 3.89
C TYR A 102 2.06 3.88 4.05
N VAL A 103 3.14 3.46 4.69
CA VAL A 103 3.29 2.08 5.14
C VAL A 103 3.56 2.06 6.64
N VAL A 104 3.10 1.01 7.31
CA VAL A 104 3.34 0.74 8.73
C VAL A 104 4.44 -0.30 8.83
N VAL A 105 5.63 0.16 9.21
CA VAL A 105 6.83 -0.67 9.40
C VAL A 105 6.84 -1.20 10.83
N ASN A 106 7.14 -2.48 11.01
CA ASN A 106 7.22 -3.13 12.33
C ASN A 106 6.03 -2.80 13.24
N SER A 107 4.82 -2.90 12.70
CA SER A 107 3.53 -2.63 13.34
C SER A 107 3.34 -1.25 13.99
N SER A 108 4.29 -0.31 13.89
CA SER A 108 4.28 0.91 14.70
C SER A 108 4.72 2.17 13.95
N GLU A 109 5.73 2.07 13.10
CA GLU A 109 6.34 3.23 12.45
C GLU A 109 5.60 3.55 11.14
N LEU A 110 4.94 4.72 11.08
CA LEU A 110 4.28 5.19 9.87
C LEU A 110 5.29 5.93 8.98
N LYS A 111 5.50 5.45 7.74
CA LYS A 111 6.38 6.09 6.75
C LYS A 111 5.60 6.55 5.54
N GLU A 112 5.80 7.80 5.14
CA GLU A 112 5.30 8.31 3.86
C GLU A 112 6.15 7.78 2.71
N ILE A 113 5.48 7.33 1.64
CA ILE A 113 6.10 6.76 0.45
C ILE A 113 5.74 7.62 -0.75
N SER A 114 6.72 7.92 -1.60
CA SER A 114 6.46 8.69 -2.81
C SER A 114 5.67 7.84 -3.83
N PRO A 115 4.80 8.47 -4.64
CA PRO A 115 4.16 7.79 -5.77
C PRO A 115 5.15 7.11 -6.71
N ASP A 116 6.36 7.65 -6.86
CA ASP A 116 7.38 7.12 -7.75
C ASP A 116 8.09 5.88 -7.19
N SER A 117 8.27 5.79 -5.87
CA SER A 117 8.74 4.54 -5.24
C SER A 117 7.78 3.38 -5.55
N ILE A 118 6.47 3.63 -5.57
CA ILE A 118 5.46 2.64 -5.94
C ILE A 118 5.55 2.28 -7.42
N ARG A 119 5.81 3.26 -8.30
CA ARG A 119 6.02 3.00 -9.73
C ARG A 119 7.26 2.13 -9.95
N ILE A 120 8.39 2.51 -9.36
CA ILE A 120 9.67 1.77 -9.45
C ILE A 120 9.52 0.35 -8.93
N ALA A 121 8.81 0.13 -7.82
CA ALA A 121 8.56 -1.20 -7.27
C ALA A 121 7.84 -2.17 -8.24
N ARG A 122 7.17 -1.67 -9.31
CA ARG A 122 6.62 -2.52 -10.39
C ARG A 122 7.68 -2.96 -11.40
N TYR A 123 8.79 -2.24 -11.52
CA TYR A 123 9.85 -2.49 -12.49
C TYR A 123 11.04 -3.12 -11.79
N LEU A 124 11.01 -4.45 -11.66
CA LEU A 124 12.05 -5.20 -10.94
C LEU A 124 13.46 -5.00 -11.52
N SER A 125 13.60 -4.70 -12.81
CA SER A 125 14.90 -4.35 -13.41
C SER A 125 15.50 -3.09 -12.78
N LEU A 126 14.68 -2.05 -12.56
CA LEU A 126 15.12 -0.80 -11.92
C LEU A 126 15.35 -1.00 -10.42
N VAL A 127 14.54 -1.84 -9.76
CA VAL A 127 14.79 -2.22 -8.36
C VAL A 127 16.12 -2.94 -8.22
N ASP A 128 16.44 -3.86 -9.14
CA ASP A 128 17.71 -4.60 -9.16
C ASP A 128 18.91 -3.68 -9.43
N GLU A 129 18.76 -2.71 -10.33
CA GLU A 129 19.75 -1.63 -10.53
C GLU A 129 20.02 -0.87 -9.22
N LEU A 130 18.98 -0.45 -8.50
CA LEU A 130 19.12 0.23 -7.22
C LEU A 130 19.79 -0.63 -6.14
N ILE A 131 19.53 -1.95 -6.12
CA ILE A 131 20.19 -2.87 -5.19
C ILE A 131 21.68 -3.00 -5.53
N LYS A 132 22.05 -3.04 -6.81
CA LYS A 132 23.45 -3.09 -7.25
C LYS A 132 24.19 -1.80 -6.93
N GLU A 133 23.54 -0.65 -7.11
CA GLU A 133 24.10 0.66 -6.74
C GLU A 133 24.23 0.84 -5.23
N LYS A 134 23.30 0.27 -4.46
CA LYS A 134 23.18 0.47 -3.01
C LYS A 134 22.99 -0.83 -2.23
N PRO A 135 23.98 -1.74 -2.22
CA PRO A 135 23.83 -3.07 -1.65
C PRO A 135 23.58 -3.07 -0.14
N GLU A 136 23.93 -2.00 0.58
CA GLU A 136 23.68 -1.86 2.02
C GLU A 136 22.19 -1.84 2.37
N ILE A 137 21.29 -1.65 1.40
CA ILE A 137 19.85 -1.77 1.61
C ILE A 137 19.45 -3.17 2.08
N LEU A 138 20.23 -4.20 1.70
CA LEU A 138 19.99 -5.59 2.09
C LEU A 138 20.22 -5.81 3.60
N GLU A 139 21.10 -5.05 4.24
CA GLU A 139 21.25 -5.10 5.70
C GLU A 139 20.02 -4.50 6.40
N LYS A 140 19.38 -3.47 5.82
CA LYS A 140 18.09 -2.98 6.32
C LYS A 140 16.98 -4.01 6.12
N LEU A 141 16.93 -4.66 4.95
CA LEU A 141 15.96 -5.73 4.67
C LEU A 141 16.09 -6.88 5.66
N LYS A 142 17.32 -7.28 6.01
CA LYS A 142 17.60 -8.30 7.03
C LYS A 142 17.04 -7.93 8.41
N GLY A 143 16.98 -6.64 8.75
CA GLY A 143 16.35 -6.17 9.98
C GLY A 143 14.82 -6.23 9.99
N LEU A 144 14.18 -6.33 8.81
CA LEU A 144 12.72 -6.22 8.64
C LEU A 144 12.05 -7.53 8.21
N SER A 145 12.72 -8.34 7.39
CA SER A 145 12.12 -9.52 6.75
C SER A 145 12.59 -10.82 7.41
N MET A 146 11.66 -11.52 8.08
CA MET A 146 11.89 -12.88 8.59
C MET A 146 12.19 -13.87 7.46
N GLU A 147 11.57 -13.69 6.29
CA GLU A 147 11.82 -14.50 5.10
C GLU A 147 13.28 -14.36 4.66
N TYR A 148 13.79 -13.13 4.58
CA TYR A 148 15.14 -12.87 4.13
C TYR A 148 16.18 -13.35 5.15
N GLN A 149 15.90 -13.21 6.45
CA GLN A 149 16.70 -13.81 7.50
C GLN A 149 16.81 -15.34 7.34
N ASN A 150 15.69 -16.01 7.03
CA ASN A 150 15.68 -17.45 6.79
C ASN A 150 16.46 -17.83 5.52
N TYR A 151 16.30 -17.08 4.44
CA TYR A 151 17.07 -17.25 3.21
C TYR A 151 18.58 -17.20 3.48
N LEU A 152 19.05 -16.21 4.24
CA LEU A 152 20.47 -16.08 4.60
C LEU A 152 20.96 -17.27 5.45
N ARG A 153 20.15 -17.74 6.40
CA ARG A 153 20.47 -18.92 7.22
C ARG A 153 20.60 -20.19 6.37
N MET A 154 19.67 -20.42 5.43
CA MET A 154 19.71 -21.56 4.53
C MET A 154 20.91 -21.51 3.59
N ARG A 155 21.25 -20.31 3.07
CA ARG A 155 22.42 -20.11 2.21
C ARG A 155 23.74 -20.36 2.95
N GLY A 156 23.81 -20.03 4.25
CA GLY A 156 24.97 -20.34 5.09
C GLY A 156 25.18 -21.83 5.30
N LYS A 157 24.09 -22.59 5.58
CA LYS A 157 24.14 -24.05 5.76
C LYS A 157 24.57 -24.84 4.52
N ASN A 158 24.36 -24.29 3.33
CA ASN A 158 24.76 -24.93 2.06
C ASN A 158 26.21 -24.60 1.64
N ARG A 159 26.97 -23.87 2.47
CA ARG A 159 28.37 -23.50 2.23
C ARG A 159 29.35 -24.25 3.14
N ASP A 160 28.85 -25.05 4.07
CA ASP A 160 29.57 -26.00 4.93
C ASP A 160 29.30 -27.44 4.45
#